data_AF-A0A7E4UWP5-F1
#
_entry.id   AF-A0A7E4UWP5-F1
#
_cell.length_a   1.000
_cell.length_b   1.000
_cell.length_c   1.000
_cell.angle_alpha   90.00
_cell.angle_beta   90.00
_cell.angle_gamma   90.00
#
_symmetry.space_group_name_H-M   'P 1'
#
loop_
_entity.id
_entity.type
_entity.pdbx_description
1 polymer ?
#
loop_
_entity_poly.entity_id
_entity_poly.type
_entity_poly.pdbx_seq_one_letter_code
_entity_poly.pdbx_strand_id
1 'polypeptide(L)'
;MDDEVRQRRRVTAKMLQEERNAKTEYDLARIQIERLQSNMNVPAPIPKRQTTPPPAEPPDMVRNVVGSSAAAGSAEFHIYRNNKRKEENRQRYFEYKDKKQELEDAYNREVQAKKEREEAKTAKKRNKRLRRKERLKGAKKAKRPRKSKNSDEEEEESDSNESNGSSDESGEKEADTEKKDETAEKDEKHESTEPTTTSETADSAAEAADSSSKVASDE
;
A
#
# COMPACT_ATOMS: atom_id res chain seq x y z
N MET A 1 -6.29 -42.14 -14.74
CA MET A 1 -5.94 -40.88 -14.04
C MET A 1 -5.41 -39.83 -15.01
N ASP A 2 -4.55 -40.18 -15.96
CA ASP A 2 -3.96 -39.18 -16.89
C ASP A 2 -4.93 -38.63 -17.96
N ASP A 3 -5.95 -39.39 -18.36
CA ASP A 3 -6.92 -38.96 -19.37
C ASP A 3 -7.87 -37.87 -18.88
N GLU A 4 -8.31 -37.93 -17.62
CA GLU A 4 -9.14 -36.87 -17.02
C GLU A 4 -8.38 -35.55 -16.87
N VAL A 5 -7.11 -35.61 -16.48
CA VAL A 5 -6.24 -34.42 -16.40
C VAL A 5 -6.05 -33.81 -17.78
N ARG A 6 -5.87 -34.64 -18.82
CA ARG A 6 -5.75 -34.20 -20.20
C ARG A 6 -7.05 -33.58 -20.72
N GLN A 7 -8.20 -34.16 -20.40
CA GLN A 7 -9.52 -33.62 -20.75
C GLN A 7 -9.76 -32.27 -20.06
N ARG A 8 -9.52 -32.16 -18.74
CA ARG A 8 -9.64 -30.88 -18.02
C ARG A 8 -8.77 -29.79 -18.63
N ARG A 9 -7.50 -30.11 -18.95
CA ARG A 9 -6.58 -29.17 -19.64
C ARG A 9 -7.10 -28.72 -21.01
N ARG A 10 -7.70 -29.62 -21.79
CA ARG A 10 -8.31 -29.29 -23.09
C ARG A 10 -9.51 -28.36 -22.92
N VAL A 11 -10.39 -28.63 -21.97
CA VAL A 11 -11.55 -27.76 -21.70
C VAL A 11 -11.07 -26.39 -21.22
N THR A 12 -10.11 -26.31 -20.30
CA THR A 12 -9.55 -25.01 -19.86
C THR A 12 -8.87 -24.25 -20.98
N ALA A 13 -8.17 -24.92 -21.89
CA ALA A 13 -7.54 -24.28 -23.05
C ALA A 13 -8.59 -23.72 -24.02
N LYS A 14 -9.68 -24.46 -24.24
CA LYS A 14 -10.80 -23.99 -25.06
C LYS A 14 -11.49 -22.76 -24.46
N MET A 15 -11.74 -22.77 -23.14
CA MET A 15 -12.29 -21.61 -22.43
C MET A 15 -11.41 -20.35 -22.59
N LEU A 16 -10.08 -20.49 -22.41
CA LEU A 16 -9.14 -19.36 -22.58
C LEU A 16 -9.10 -18.85 -24.03
N GLN A 17 -9.32 -19.73 -25.00
CA GLN A 17 -9.37 -19.34 -26.40
C GLN A 17 -10.67 -18.60 -26.73
N GLU A 18 -11.80 -18.99 -26.15
CA GLU A 18 -13.08 -18.27 -26.25
C GLU A 18 -12.99 -16.88 -25.60
N GLU A 19 -12.34 -16.76 -24.44
CA GLU A 19 -12.04 -15.47 -23.81
C GLU A 19 -11.13 -14.60 -24.72
N ARG A 20 -10.11 -15.16 -25.37
CA ARG A 20 -9.25 -14.42 -26.32
C ARG A 20 -9.95 -13.99 -27.60
N ASN A 21 -11.00 -14.70 -28.01
CA ASN A 21 -11.74 -14.43 -29.24
C ASN A 21 -12.84 -13.37 -29.07
N ALA A 22 -13.08 -12.90 -27.84
CA ALA A 22 -14.04 -11.84 -27.57
C ALA A 22 -13.59 -10.50 -28.17
N LYS A 23 -14.52 -9.76 -28.77
CA LYS A 23 -14.23 -8.49 -29.46
C LYS A 23 -14.47 -7.28 -28.56
N THR A 24 -15.44 -7.39 -27.64
CA THR A 24 -15.85 -6.32 -26.73
C THR A 24 -15.70 -6.76 -25.28
N GLU A 25 -15.52 -5.82 -24.35
CA GLU A 25 -15.56 -6.09 -22.90
C GLU A 25 -16.88 -6.73 -22.46
N TYR A 26 -18.00 -6.33 -23.07
CA TYR A 26 -19.30 -6.94 -22.85
C TYR A 26 -19.33 -8.43 -23.26
N ASP A 27 -18.64 -8.79 -24.36
CA ASP A 27 -18.58 -10.18 -24.81
C ASP A 27 -17.74 -11.03 -23.85
N LEU A 28 -16.64 -10.48 -23.32
CA LEU A 28 -15.83 -11.11 -22.28
C LEU A 28 -16.66 -11.38 -21.00
N ALA A 29 -17.38 -10.36 -20.53
CA ALA A 29 -18.23 -10.48 -19.35
C ALA A 29 -19.36 -11.50 -19.58
N ARG A 30 -19.98 -11.49 -20.76
CA ARG A 30 -21.01 -12.46 -21.15
C ARG A 30 -20.48 -13.89 -21.11
N ILE A 31 -19.32 -14.17 -21.71
CA ILE A 31 -18.69 -15.50 -21.72
C ILE A 31 -18.38 -15.96 -20.29
N GLN A 32 -17.86 -15.08 -19.43
CA GLN A 32 -17.57 -15.39 -18.02
C GLN A 32 -18.85 -15.67 -17.21
N ILE A 33 -19.91 -14.92 -17.44
CA ILE A 33 -21.22 -15.12 -16.80
C ILE A 33 -21.84 -16.44 -17.24
N GLU A 34 -21.88 -16.72 -18.55
CA GLU A 34 -22.39 -17.99 -19.10
C GLU A 34 -21.62 -19.19 -18.52
N ARG A 35 -20.30 -19.06 -18.36
CA ARG A 35 -19.45 -20.05 -17.70
C ARG A 35 -19.83 -20.30 -16.24
N LEU A 36 -20.06 -19.24 -15.45
CA LEU A 36 -20.50 -19.37 -14.06
C LEU A 36 -21.92 -19.97 -13.97
N GLN A 37 -22.82 -19.55 -14.86
CA GLN A 37 -24.20 -20.04 -14.94
C GLN A 37 -24.29 -21.51 -15.36
N SER A 38 -23.36 -22.01 -16.17
CA SER A 38 -23.34 -23.44 -16.53
C SER A 38 -23.16 -24.36 -15.31
N ASN A 39 -22.57 -23.85 -14.22
CA ASN A 39 -22.31 -24.59 -12.98
C ASN A 39 -22.91 -23.89 -11.76
N MET A 40 -24.21 -23.58 -11.77
CA MET A 40 -24.88 -22.83 -10.69
C MET A 40 -24.71 -23.41 -9.28
N ASN A 41 -24.55 -24.73 -9.14
CA ASN A 41 -24.45 -25.41 -7.85
C ASN A 41 -23.05 -25.29 -7.20
N VAL A 42 -22.03 -24.84 -7.96
CA VAL A 42 -20.67 -24.71 -7.47
C VAL A 42 -20.42 -23.25 -7.08
N PRO A 43 -20.04 -22.94 -5.84
CA PRO A 43 -19.74 -21.57 -5.44
C PRO A 43 -18.58 -21.01 -6.28
N ALA A 44 -18.69 -19.75 -6.68
CA ALA A 44 -17.67 -19.11 -7.50
C ALA A 44 -16.31 -19.04 -6.74
N PRO A 45 -15.19 -19.37 -7.40
CA PRO A 45 -13.87 -19.33 -6.76
C PRO A 45 -13.40 -17.88 -6.58
N ILE A 46 -13.67 -17.30 -5.40
CA ILE A 46 -13.16 -15.97 -5.05
C ILE A 46 -11.72 -16.12 -4.55
N PRO A 47 -10.72 -15.51 -5.21
CA PRO A 47 -9.34 -15.58 -4.75
C PRO A 47 -9.22 -14.88 -3.40
N LYS A 48 -8.54 -15.54 -2.45
CA LYS A 48 -8.19 -14.91 -1.18
C LYS A 48 -7.19 -13.78 -1.43
N ARG A 49 -7.25 -12.72 -0.61
CA ARG A 49 -6.28 -11.62 -0.64
C ARG A 49 -4.87 -12.18 -0.53
N GLN A 50 -4.02 -11.86 -1.51
CA GLN A 50 -2.62 -12.25 -1.48
C GLN A 50 -1.91 -11.50 -0.35
N THR A 51 -1.33 -12.25 0.59
CA THR A 51 -0.48 -11.72 1.65
C THR A 51 0.96 -12.09 1.34
N THR A 52 1.92 -11.22 1.66
CA THR A 52 3.33 -11.60 1.61
C THR A 52 3.55 -12.71 2.65
N PRO A 53 4.01 -13.91 2.23
CA PRO A 53 4.17 -15.01 3.16
C PRO A 53 5.26 -14.66 4.19
N PRO A 54 5.05 -14.94 5.48
CA PRO A 54 6.08 -14.73 6.48
C PRO A 54 7.26 -15.70 6.26
N PRO A 55 8.46 -15.33 6.73
CA PRO A 55 9.60 -16.24 6.76
C PRO A 55 9.24 -17.48 7.60
N ALA A 56 9.76 -18.64 7.19
CA ALA A 56 9.52 -19.89 7.91
C ALA A 56 10.05 -19.79 9.35
N GLU A 57 9.24 -20.24 10.30
CA GLU A 57 9.64 -20.29 11.70
C GLU A 57 10.83 -21.24 11.88
N PRO A 58 11.78 -20.89 12.78
CA PRO A 58 12.88 -21.78 13.08
C PRO A 58 12.35 -23.09 13.70
N PRO A 59 12.92 -24.25 13.36
CA PRO A 59 12.53 -25.51 13.98
C PRO A 59 12.89 -25.51 15.48
N ASP A 60 11.98 -26.01 16.30
CA ASP A 60 12.13 -26.03 17.77
C ASP A 60 13.33 -26.88 18.22
N MET A 61 13.54 -28.04 17.59
CA MET A 61 14.67 -28.92 17.87
C MET A 61 15.42 -29.31 16.60
N VAL A 62 16.72 -29.05 16.59
CA VAL A 62 17.64 -29.60 15.58
C VAL A 62 18.13 -30.95 16.08
N ARG A 63 17.79 -32.03 15.36
CA ARG A 63 18.15 -33.41 15.78
C ARG A 63 19.60 -33.79 15.43
N ASN A 64 20.15 -33.21 14.37
CA ASN A 64 21.44 -33.59 13.80
C ASN A 64 22.53 -32.57 14.16
N VAL A 65 22.71 -32.30 15.45
CA VAL A 65 23.76 -31.40 15.93
C VAL A 65 25.02 -32.23 16.15
N VAL A 66 26.08 -31.93 15.39
CA VAL A 66 27.42 -32.49 15.64
C VAL A 66 28.01 -31.83 16.90
N GLY A 67 28.80 -32.59 17.67
CA GLY A 67 29.37 -32.08 18.93
C GLY A 67 30.19 -30.81 18.74
N SER A 68 30.26 -29.95 19.76
CA SER A 68 30.89 -28.62 19.66
C SER A 68 32.37 -28.64 19.31
N SER A 69 33.07 -29.75 19.58
CA SER A 69 34.48 -29.96 19.24
C SER A 69 34.68 -30.79 17.97
N ALA A 70 33.61 -31.17 17.27
CA ALA A 70 33.72 -31.89 16.00
C ALA A 70 34.31 -30.97 14.92
N ALA A 71 35.21 -31.49 14.10
CA ALA A 71 35.77 -30.75 12.97
C ALA A 71 34.69 -30.42 11.93
N ALA A 72 34.89 -29.33 11.17
CA ALA A 72 33.97 -28.90 10.13
C ALA A 72 33.75 -30.02 9.10
N GLY A 73 32.52 -30.55 9.05
CA GLY A 73 32.12 -31.57 8.09
C GLY A 73 31.87 -30.98 6.70
N SER A 74 31.89 -31.82 5.67
CA SER A 74 31.63 -31.41 4.28
C SER A 74 30.22 -30.83 4.05
N ALA A 75 29.25 -31.20 4.88
CA ALA A 75 27.87 -30.69 4.80
C ALA A 75 27.68 -29.32 5.48
N GLU A 76 28.61 -28.89 6.34
CA GLU A 76 28.46 -27.68 7.16
C GLU A 76 28.35 -26.42 6.31
N PHE A 77 29.08 -26.37 5.19
CA PHE A 77 29.00 -25.28 4.23
C PHE A 77 27.58 -25.09 3.65
N HIS A 78 26.91 -26.19 3.28
CA HIS A 78 25.56 -26.11 2.73
C HIS A 78 24.52 -25.74 3.80
N ILE A 79 24.72 -26.18 5.04
CA ILE A 79 23.90 -25.79 6.18
C ILE A 79 24.01 -24.27 6.40
N TYR A 80 25.23 -23.74 6.50
CA TYR A 80 25.48 -22.29 6.63
C TYR A 80 24.84 -21.50 5.48
N ARG A 81 25.07 -21.90 4.23
CA ARG A 81 24.51 -21.21 3.05
C ARG A 81 22.98 -21.14 3.10
N ASN A 82 22.33 -22.24 3.46
CA ASN A 82 20.87 -22.29 3.56
C ASN A 82 20.36 -21.44 4.72
N ASN A 83 21.03 -21.48 5.88
CA ASN A 83 20.67 -20.65 7.04
C ASN A 83 20.89 -19.17 6.79
N LYS A 84 21.99 -18.78 6.16
CA LYS A 84 22.26 -17.39 5.74
C LYS A 84 21.16 -16.87 4.83
N ARG A 85 20.78 -17.63 3.81
CA ARG A 85 19.67 -17.24 2.92
C ARG A 85 18.34 -17.09 3.66
N LYS A 86 18.04 -18.00 4.60
CA LYS A 86 16.83 -17.91 5.44
C LYS A 86 16.86 -16.66 6.31
N GLU A 87 18.01 -16.36 6.91
CA GLU A 87 18.25 -15.19 7.76
C GLU A 87 18.10 -13.89 6.98
N GLU A 88 18.78 -13.75 5.84
CA GLU A 88 18.68 -12.57 4.97
C GLU A 88 17.23 -12.34 4.51
N ASN A 89 16.53 -13.41 4.11
CA ASN A 89 15.12 -13.31 3.74
C ASN A 89 14.24 -12.90 4.92
N ARG A 90 14.53 -13.39 6.13
CA ARG A 90 13.82 -13.00 7.35
C ARG A 90 14.04 -11.52 7.66
N GLN A 91 15.28 -11.05 7.61
CA GLN A 91 15.64 -9.64 7.85
C GLN A 91 14.97 -8.72 6.83
N ARG A 92 15.07 -9.05 5.52
CA ARG A 92 14.39 -8.29 4.45
C ARG A 92 12.89 -8.24 4.62
N TYR A 93 12.26 -9.31 5.12
CA TYR A 93 10.82 -9.32 5.40
C TYR A 93 10.45 -8.34 6.51
N PHE A 94 11.20 -8.31 7.61
CA PHE A 94 10.97 -7.37 8.71
C PHE A 94 11.19 -5.94 8.26
N GLU A 95 12.31 -5.63 7.61
CA GLU A 95 12.59 -4.30 7.07
C GLU A 95 11.49 -3.82 6.09
N TYR A 96 10.99 -4.71 5.23
CA TYR A 96 9.90 -4.39 4.31
C TYR A 96 8.60 -4.10 5.06
N LYS A 97 8.27 -4.91 6.08
CA LYS A 97 7.07 -4.74 6.89
C LYS A 97 7.11 -3.43 7.69
N ASP A 98 8.24 -3.12 8.29
CA ASP A 98 8.43 -1.92 9.11
C ASP A 98 8.30 -0.67 8.23
N LYS A 99 9.01 -0.61 7.10
CA LYS A 99 8.88 0.48 6.12
C LYS A 99 7.45 0.65 5.63
N LYS A 100 6.76 -0.45 5.36
CA LYS A 100 5.35 -0.41 4.94
C LYS A 100 4.45 0.16 6.03
N GLN A 101 4.63 -0.26 7.28
CA GLN A 101 3.86 0.25 8.42
C GLN A 101 4.11 1.75 8.64
N GLU A 102 5.36 2.19 8.58
CA GLU A 102 5.71 3.61 8.69
C GLU A 102 5.01 4.47 7.62
N LEU A 103 5.02 4.00 6.36
CA LEU A 103 4.36 4.68 5.25
C LEU A 103 2.83 4.69 5.40
N GLU A 104 2.24 3.57 5.82
CA GLU A 104 0.80 3.47 6.08
C GLU A 104 0.38 4.41 7.22
N ASP A 105 1.14 4.46 8.30
CA ASP A 105 0.87 5.35 9.44
C ASP A 105 1.02 6.82 9.06
N ALA A 106 2.05 7.18 8.30
CA ALA A 106 2.23 8.54 7.79
C ALA A 106 1.04 8.96 6.91
N TYR A 107 0.64 8.10 5.97
CA TYR A 107 -0.50 8.34 5.10
C TYR A 107 -1.81 8.49 5.90
N ASN A 108 -2.05 7.59 6.86
CA ASN A 108 -3.25 7.63 7.69
C ASN A 108 -3.33 8.92 8.52
N ARG A 109 -2.20 9.37 9.09
CA ARG A 109 -2.11 10.64 9.81
C ARG A 109 -2.42 11.83 8.90
N GLU A 110 -1.89 11.86 7.69
CA GLU A 110 -2.19 12.92 6.72
C GLU A 110 -3.67 12.96 6.33
N VAL A 111 -4.25 11.79 6.06
CA VAL A 111 -5.67 11.67 5.69
C VAL A 111 -6.56 12.13 6.85
N GLN A 112 -6.26 11.72 8.08
CA GLN A 112 -6.99 12.16 9.27
C GLN A 112 -6.89 13.68 9.44
N ALA A 113 -5.68 14.24 9.35
CA ALA A 113 -5.48 15.68 9.46
C ALA A 113 -6.18 16.48 8.33
N LYS A 114 -6.30 15.92 7.13
CA LYS A 114 -7.08 16.54 6.03
C LYS A 114 -8.59 16.51 6.36
N LYS A 115 -9.11 15.36 6.79
CA LYS A 115 -10.51 15.18 7.20
C LYS A 115 -10.89 16.15 8.32
N GLU A 116 -10.09 16.24 9.37
CA GLU A 116 -10.34 17.16 10.50
C GLU A 116 -10.37 18.63 10.07
N ARG A 117 -9.47 19.05 9.17
CA ARG A 117 -9.46 20.43 8.64
C ARG A 117 -10.72 20.72 7.82
N GLU A 118 -11.16 19.78 7.00
CA GLU A 118 -12.39 19.89 6.22
C GLU A 118 -13.64 19.89 7.12
N GLU A 119 -13.70 19.00 8.11
CA GLU A 119 -14.75 18.95 9.11
C GLU A 119 -14.82 20.23 9.94
N ALA A 120 -13.69 20.80 10.36
CA ALA A 120 -13.66 22.08 11.06
C ALA A 120 -14.20 23.23 10.18
N LYS A 121 -13.82 23.27 8.89
CA LYS A 121 -14.34 24.27 7.94
C LYS A 121 -15.85 24.12 7.72
N THR A 122 -16.31 22.88 7.50
CA THR A 122 -17.74 22.58 7.27
C THR A 122 -18.58 22.81 8.53
N ALA A 123 -18.10 22.43 9.72
CA ALA A 123 -18.75 22.68 11.01
C ALA A 123 -18.88 24.19 11.29
N LYS A 124 -17.83 24.99 11.05
CA LYS A 124 -17.90 26.46 11.15
C LYS A 124 -18.99 27.04 10.25
N LYS A 125 -19.04 26.61 8.97
CA LYS A 125 -20.06 27.06 8.00
C LYS A 125 -21.47 26.58 8.40
N ARG A 126 -21.61 25.33 8.86
CA ARG A 126 -22.87 24.75 9.35
C ARG A 126 -23.40 25.52 10.57
N ASN A 127 -22.55 25.80 11.55
CA ASN A 127 -22.91 26.58 12.75
C ASN A 127 -23.36 28.00 12.38
N LYS A 128 -22.71 28.66 11.42
CA LYS A 128 -23.15 29.97 10.91
C LYS A 128 -24.56 29.89 10.29
N ARG A 129 -24.84 28.86 9.49
CA ARG A 129 -26.17 28.64 8.88
C ARG A 129 -27.24 28.33 9.92
N LEU A 130 -26.94 27.48 10.92
CA LEU A 130 -27.86 27.15 12.01
C LEU A 130 -28.22 28.39 12.84
N ARG A 131 -27.22 29.18 13.25
CA ARG A 131 -27.45 30.46 13.95
C ARG A 131 -28.31 31.43 13.13
N ARG A 132 -28.11 31.52 11.81
CA ARG A 132 -28.96 32.33 10.92
C ARG A 132 -30.40 31.80 10.87
N LYS A 133 -30.57 30.47 10.74
CA LYS A 133 -31.89 29.80 10.73
C LYS A 133 -32.64 30.01 12.04
N GLU A 134 -31.96 29.90 13.19
CA GLU A 134 -32.54 30.16 14.52
C GLU A 134 -32.97 31.61 14.68
N ARG A 135 -32.14 32.59 14.29
CA ARG A 135 -32.50 34.01 14.31
C ARG A 135 -33.73 34.31 13.45
N LEU A 136 -33.81 33.74 12.23
CA LEU A 136 -34.96 33.88 11.35
C LEU A 136 -36.23 33.27 11.95
N LYS A 137 -36.14 32.06 12.53
CA LYS A 137 -37.27 31.42 13.23
C LYS A 137 -37.73 32.25 14.43
N GLY A 138 -36.81 32.79 15.22
CA GLY A 138 -37.10 33.67 16.36
C GLY A 138 -37.81 34.96 15.92
N ALA A 139 -37.32 35.61 14.86
CA ALA A 139 -37.95 36.81 14.31
C ALA A 139 -39.36 36.52 13.75
N LYS A 140 -39.56 35.39 13.06
CA LYS A 140 -40.90 34.95 12.61
C LYS A 140 -41.85 34.71 13.79
N LYS A 141 -41.40 34.05 14.87
CA LYS A 141 -42.20 33.84 16.09
C LYS A 141 -42.55 35.14 16.80
N ALA A 142 -41.63 36.10 16.87
CA ALA A 142 -41.88 37.41 17.48
C ALA A 142 -42.85 38.28 16.67
N LYS A 143 -42.89 38.12 15.34
CA LYS A 143 -43.84 38.81 14.44
C LYS A 143 -45.23 38.16 14.36
N ARG A 144 -45.44 36.95 14.89
CA ARG A 144 -46.77 36.34 14.99
C ARG A 144 -47.47 36.89 16.25
N PRO A 145 -48.61 37.60 16.13
CA PRO A 145 -49.37 38.04 17.29
C PRO A 145 -49.89 36.80 18.05
N ARG A 146 -49.87 36.85 19.39
CA ARG A 146 -50.40 35.81 20.26
C ARG A 146 -51.92 35.72 20.03
N LYS A 147 -52.37 34.88 19.08
CA LYS A 147 -53.77 34.49 18.96
C LYS A 147 -53.91 32.99 19.23
N SER A 148 -54.91 32.71 20.04
CA SER A 148 -55.29 31.50 20.77
C SER A 148 -55.33 30.19 19.99
N LYS A 149 -55.09 29.09 20.74
CA LYS A 149 -55.65 27.73 20.67
C LYS A 149 -56.44 27.32 19.41
N ASN A 150 -56.09 26.11 18.92
CA ASN A 150 -56.72 25.25 17.90
C ASN A 150 -56.36 25.58 16.44
N SER A 151 -55.45 24.80 15.85
CA SER A 151 -55.75 23.96 14.68
C SER A 151 -54.54 23.06 14.37
N ASP A 152 -54.85 21.80 14.10
CA ASP A 152 -53.96 20.73 13.66
C ASP A 152 -53.26 21.04 12.33
N GLU A 153 -52.05 20.49 12.27
CA GLU A 153 -51.32 19.86 11.15
C GLU A 153 -51.16 20.52 9.76
N GLU A 154 -49.91 20.37 9.29
CA GLU A 154 -49.37 20.47 7.93
C GLU A 154 -48.93 21.87 7.43
N GLU A 155 -47.66 22.21 7.68
CA GLU A 155 -46.94 23.24 6.91
C GLU A 155 -45.85 22.58 6.05
N GLU A 156 -46.23 22.45 4.79
CA GLU A 156 -45.46 22.32 3.55
C GLU A 156 -44.06 22.98 3.55
N GLU A 157 -43.13 22.27 2.92
CA GLU A 157 -41.84 22.80 2.50
C GLU A 157 -42.03 23.83 1.39
N SER A 158 -41.71 25.10 1.67
CA SER A 158 -41.50 26.11 0.64
C SER A 158 -40.06 26.57 0.68
N ASP A 159 -39.28 25.94 -0.20
CA ASP A 159 -37.94 26.32 -0.60
C ASP A 159 -38.01 27.64 -1.37
N SER A 160 -37.50 28.71 -0.76
CA SER A 160 -37.24 29.98 -1.47
C SER A 160 -35.76 30.28 -1.45
N ASN A 161 -35.17 29.86 -2.57
CA ASN A 161 -33.86 30.20 -3.07
C ASN A 161 -33.75 31.73 -3.25
N GLU A 162 -32.88 32.39 -2.49
CA GLU A 162 -32.45 33.76 -2.79
C GLU A 162 -30.92 33.78 -2.88
N SER A 163 -30.47 33.65 -4.12
CA SER A 163 -29.11 33.98 -4.55
C SER A 163 -28.96 35.50 -4.51
N ASN A 164 -27.99 36.01 -3.76
CA ASN A 164 -27.29 37.21 -4.19
C ASN A 164 -25.87 37.30 -3.63
N GLY A 165 -24.95 37.61 -4.53
CA GLY A 165 -23.52 37.43 -4.39
C GLY A 165 -22.80 38.53 -3.62
N SER A 166 -21.59 38.19 -3.19
CA SER A 166 -20.50 39.12 -2.93
C SER A 166 -19.24 38.40 -3.37
N SER A 167 -18.87 38.66 -4.62
CA SER A 167 -17.53 38.48 -5.15
C SER A 167 -16.65 39.50 -4.43
N ASP A 168 -15.60 39.06 -3.77
CA ASP A 168 -14.48 39.92 -3.39
C ASP A 168 -13.24 39.33 -4.05
N GLU A 169 -12.80 40.03 -5.09
CA GLU A 169 -11.67 39.70 -5.93
C GLU A 169 -10.54 40.65 -5.55
N SER A 170 -9.52 40.10 -4.90
CA SER A 170 -8.20 40.73 -4.81
C SER A 170 -7.24 39.85 -5.60
N GLY A 171 -6.86 40.35 -6.76
CA GLY A 171 -5.92 39.72 -7.66
C GLY A 171 -4.47 40.00 -7.29
N GLU A 172 -3.62 39.01 -7.55
CA GLU A 172 -2.24 39.21 -7.97
C GLU A 172 -2.02 38.34 -9.21
N LYS A 173 -1.57 38.99 -10.30
CA LYS A 173 -1.19 38.37 -11.58
C LYS A 173 0.33 38.42 -11.66
N GLU A 174 0.97 37.31 -12.04
CA GLU A 174 2.24 37.24 -12.76
C GLU A 174 2.18 35.91 -13.56
N ALA A 175 1.81 35.93 -14.84
CA ALA A 175 2.68 36.05 -16.01
C ALA A 175 3.31 34.70 -16.41
N ASP A 176 2.62 34.04 -17.35
CA ASP A 176 3.05 32.87 -18.12
C ASP A 176 3.94 33.32 -19.29
N THR A 177 5.06 32.62 -19.52
CA THR A 177 5.86 32.75 -20.76
C THR A 177 6.37 31.37 -21.17
N GLU A 178 5.60 30.70 -22.05
CA GLU A 178 6.10 29.63 -22.90
C GLU A 178 6.87 30.20 -24.11
N LYS A 179 8.09 29.72 -24.33
CA LYS A 179 8.74 29.70 -25.64
C LYS A 179 9.22 28.28 -25.93
N LYS A 180 8.72 27.73 -27.04
CA LYS A 180 9.23 26.56 -27.76
C LYS A 180 10.68 26.81 -28.22
N ASP A 181 11.49 25.75 -28.20
CA ASP A 181 12.30 25.39 -29.37
C ASP A 181 12.59 23.89 -29.36
N GLU A 182 12.28 23.25 -30.49
CA GLU A 182 12.71 21.90 -30.86
C GLU A 182 14.14 21.98 -31.42
N THR A 183 14.97 20.96 -31.20
CA THR A 183 15.94 20.46 -32.19
C THR A 183 16.48 19.09 -31.77
N ALA A 184 16.87 18.33 -32.80
CA ALA A 184 16.87 16.89 -32.86
C ALA A 184 18.25 16.22 -32.64
N GLU A 185 18.19 14.91 -32.40
CA GLU A 185 19.16 13.83 -32.71
C GLU A 185 20.66 14.00 -32.41
N LYS A 186 21.20 13.11 -31.56
CA LYS A 186 21.99 11.94 -32.05
C LYS A 186 22.40 10.94 -30.96
N ASP A 187 22.56 9.72 -31.44
CA ASP A 187 22.99 8.46 -30.81
C ASP A 187 24.24 8.51 -29.91
N GLU A 188 24.33 7.62 -28.92
CA GLU A 188 25.24 6.46 -28.98
C GLU A 188 25.12 5.52 -27.75
N LYS A 189 25.24 4.22 -28.02
CA LYS A 189 25.40 3.09 -27.08
C LYS A 189 26.77 3.14 -26.40
N HIS A 190 26.88 2.61 -25.18
CA HIS A 190 27.97 1.74 -24.68
C HIS A 190 27.55 1.26 -23.27
N GLU A 191 27.25 -0.02 -23.03
CA GLU A 191 28.12 -1.22 -22.94
C GLU A 191 29.02 -1.24 -21.68
N SER A 192 28.92 -2.39 -21.00
CA SER A 192 29.54 -2.84 -19.77
C SER A 192 31.06 -2.70 -19.67
N THR A 193 31.58 -2.37 -18.48
CA THR A 193 32.86 -2.90 -17.98
C THR A 193 32.85 -3.04 -16.44
N GLU A 194 33.22 -4.22 -15.96
CA GLU A 194 33.54 -4.53 -14.56
C GLU A 194 34.91 -3.93 -14.17
N PRO A 195 35.21 -3.75 -12.87
CA PRO A 195 36.58 -3.75 -12.40
C PRO A 195 36.93 -5.07 -11.70
N THR A 196 37.68 -5.90 -12.41
CA THR A 196 38.60 -6.88 -11.84
C THR A 196 39.83 -6.14 -11.29
N THR A 197 40.19 -6.39 -10.03
CA THR A 197 41.56 -6.16 -9.54
C THR A 197 41.98 -7.36 -8.69
N THR A 198 42.90 -8.14 -9.25
CA THR A 198 43.64 -9.21 -8.58
C THR A 198 45.01 -8.69 -8.15
N SER A 199 45.38 -9.09 -6.93
CA SER A 199 46.73 -9.45 -6.47
C SER A 199 47.88 -8.44 -6.49
N GLU A 200 48.49 -8.23 -5.33
CA GLU A 200 49.92 -8.53 -5.05
C GLU A 200 50.15 -8.46 -3.51
N THR A 201 50.37 -9.61 -2.87
CA THR A 201 51.65 -10.12 -2.27
C THR A 201 52.01 -9.44 -0.93
N ALA A 202 51.79 -10.13 0.20
CA ALA A 202 52.70 -11.08 0.86
C ALA A 202 53.83 -10.37 1.63
N ASP A 203 53.69 -10.29 2.95
CA ASP A 203 54.84 -10.34 3.85
C ASP A 203 54.47 -11.10 5.13
N SER A 204 55.37 -11.99 5.54
CA SER A 204 55.21 -12.97 6.61
C SER A 204 56.50 -13.06 7.42
N ALA A 205 56.44 -12.69 8.70
CA ALA A 205 57.28 -13.19 9.80
C ALA A 205 56.73 -12.51 11.08
N ALA A 206 56.06 -13.21 12.00
CA ALA A 206 56.62 -14.08 13.04
C ALA A 206 57.64 -13.37 13.94
N GLU A 207 57.27 -13.05 15.19
CA GLU A 207 57.92 -13.54 16.42
C GLU A 207 57.16 -13.05 17.68
N ALA A 208 57.45 -13.69 18.81
CA ALA A 208 56.57 -13.95 19.94
C ALA A 208 56.68 -12.97 21.13
N ALA A 209 55.68 -13.09 22.02
CA ALA A 209 55.70 -12.91 23.48
C ALA A 209 56.48 -11.73 24.10
N ASP A 210 55.81 -10.88 24.88
CA ASP A 210 55.82 -10.99 26.35
C ASP A 210 54.83 -10.00 27.00
N SER A 211 54.28 -10.51 28.09
CA SER A 211 53.41 -9.90 29.08
C SER A 211 54.04 -8.75 29.87
N SER A 212 53.26 -7.70 30.17
CA SER A 212 53.40 -6.96 31.45
C SER A 212 52.16 -6.09 31.77
N SER A 213 51.32 -6.65 32.63
CA SER A 213 50.63 -6.03 33.77
C SER A 213 50.42 -4.51 33.82
N LYS A 214 49.16 -4.08 33.86
CA LYS A 214 48.70 -3.06 34.82
C LYS A 214 47.20 -3.21 35.12
N VAL A 215 46.87 -4.06 36.09
CA VAL A 215 45.57 -4.05 36.77
C VAL A 215 45.75 -3.18 38.01
N ALA A 216 44.96 -2.11 38.10
CA ALA A 216 44.85 -1.29 39.28
C ALA A 216 43.89 -1.98 40.27
N SER A 217 44.39 -2.26 41.47
CA SER A 217 43.61 -2.66 42.64
C SER A 217 43.36 -1.41 43.47
N ASP A 218 42.09 -1.11 43.69
CA ASP A 218 41.60 -0.36 44.85
C ASP A 218 41.38 -1.38 45.99
N GLU A 219 41.55 -0.92 47.22
CA GLU A 219 41.44 -1.64 48.53
C GLU A 219 42.65 -2.42 49.08
#